data_AF-A0A7M1T4C1-F1
#
_entry.id   AF-A0A7M1T4C1-F1
#
_cell.length_a   1.000
_cell.length_b   1.000
_cell.length_c   1.000
_cell.angle_alpha   90.00
_cell.angle_beta   90.00
_cell.angle_gamma   90.00
#
_symmetry.space_group_name_H-M   'P 1'
#
loop_
_entity.id
_entity.type
_entity.pdbx_description
1 polymer ?
#
loop_
_entity_poly.entity_id
_entity_poly.type
_entity_poly.pdbx_seq_one_letter_code
_entity_poly.pdbx_strand_id
1 'polypeptide(L)'
;MEKEIITYRKELKDFINAMPDFPDSLVSSTFEYDTGKLIKILQKKEVFEICKISESEFEAADSIDRELGKVVTGLLRETDLEQSLKDYLRLEKEIEDKFSGNMYMYTKQGALSVKALYYYKIKNFPKAITFTMECLVLNDYLVQKGIYTLNLRCFEQNKNISRIYFRDQKTELGYELIFNLINYLLNGINKNLFGNIFSHNQYWEKVHMIRETYAYELFTMITEDMIRFNINSQEFLPDDWYSELDFEVNTPDRQIIYNWIYINKQLRNSNYKDYFDGLLYCFQQPYNQFYDILKISLLLDLYKLTGDNPDLARNIVNFIENRLHFNQSLRTLLIKNVFKV
;
A
#
# COMPACT_ATOMS: atom_id res chain seq x y z
N MET A 1 33.35 11.86 9.80
CA MET A 1 33.09 10.45 10.18
C MET A 1 33.47 10.10 11.62
N GLU A 2 34.72 10.21 12.11
CA GLU A 2 35.00 9.91 13.54
C GLU A 2 34.45 10.95 14.55
N LYS A 3 34.28 12.21 14.15
CA LYS A 3 33.69 13.26 15.00
C LYS A 3 32.16 13.26 15.10
N GLU A 4 31.44 12.50 14.27
CA GLU A 4 29.97 12.41 14.31
C GLU A 4 29.45 11.29 15.23
N ILE A 5 30.31 10.35 15.63
CA ILE A 5 29.97 9.16 16.43
C ILE A 5 29.75 9.48 17.93
N ILE A 6 30.01 10.71 18.36
CA ILE A 6 29.81 11.15 19.76
C ILE A 6 28.38 11.69 20.00
N THR A 7 27.64 12.05 18.95
CA THR A 7 26.52 13.00 19.04
C THR A 7 25.15 12.42 19.40
N TYR A 8 24.98 11.10 19.47
CA TYR A 8 23.67 10.49 19.74
C TYR A 8 23.66 9.39 20.82
N ARG A 9 24.79 9.12 21.49
CA ARG A 9 24.91 7.98 22.43
C ARG A 9 23.97 8.12 23.63
N LYS A 10 23.77 9.35 24.09
CA LYS A 10 22.87 9.62 25.20
C LYS A 10 21.42 9.37 24.77
N GLU A 11 21.04 9.94 23.64
CA GLU A 11 19.72 9.84 23.03
C GLU A 11 19.35 8.38 22.73
N LEU A 12 20.29 7.59 22.20
CA LEU A 12 20.13 6.15 21.99
C LEU A 12 19.90 5.40 23.31
N LYS A 13 20.69 5.72 24.34
CA LYS A 13 20.54 5.10 25.65
C LYS A 13 19.19 5.45 26.28
N ASP A 14 18.77 6.70 26.16
CA ASP A 14 17.49 7.18 26.67
C ASP A 14 16.32 6.50 25.93
N PHE A 15 16.41 6.32 24.62
CA PHE A 15 15.43 5.56 23.83
C PHE A 15 15.35 4.09 24.27
N ILE A 16 16.50 3.39 24.36
CA ILE A 16 16.54 1.98 24.79
C ILE A 16 15.94 1.81 26.18
N ASN A 17 16.24 2.72 27.12
CA ASN A 17 15.70 2.68 28.48
C ASN A 17 14.18 2.91 28.52
N ALA A 18 13.61 3.63 27.57
CA ALA A 18 12.17 3.88 27.48
C ALA A 18 11.39 2.74 26.81
N MET A 19 12.05 1.88 26.02
CA MET A 19 11.39 0.80 25.27
C MET A 19 10.48 -0.12 26.10
N PRO A 20 10.84 -0.52 27.34
CA PRO A 20 9.98 -1.36 28.17
C PRO A 20 8.62 -0.73 28.52
N ASP A 21 8.57 0.61 28.58
CA ASP A 21 7.41 1.39 28.98
C ASP A 21 6.52 1.81 27.80
N PHE A 22 6.92 1.51 26.56
CA PHE A 22 6.10 1.79 25.39
C PHE A 22 4.81 0.94 25.41
N PRO A 23 3.65 1.55 25.10
CA PRO A 23 2.38 0.86 25.14
C PRO A 23 2.24 -0.16 24.01
N ASP A 24 1.36 -1.13 24.23
CA ASP A 24 0.91 -2.09 23.23
C ASP A 24 0.13 -1.37 22.11
N SER A 25 0.21 -1.90 20.89
CA SER A 25 -0.62 -1.42 19.79
C SER A 25 -2.10 -1.75 20.00
N LEU A 26 -2.97 -0.81 19.64
CA LEU A 26 -4.42 -1.01 19.77
C LEU A 26 -4.93 -1.99 18.70
N VAL A 27 -5.75 -2.95 19.13
CA VAL A 27 -6.35 -4.00 18.27
C VAL A 27 -7.67 -3.53 17.62
N SER A 28 -8.24 -2.41 18.07
CA SER A 28 -9.49 -1.86 17.51
C SER A 28 -9.33 -1.50 16.02
N SER A 29 -10.42 -1.28 15.29
CA SER A 29 -10.33 -0.74 13.92
C SER A 29 -9.88 0.74 13.97
N THR A 30 -9.00 1.17 13.07
CA THR A 30 -8.68 2.60 12.85
C THR A 30 -9.88 3.36 12.32
N PHE A 31 -10.65 2.70 11.44
CA PHE A 31 -11.79 3.31 10.77
C PHE A 31 -13.06 3.11 11.60
N GLU A 32 -13.82 4.19 11.78
CA GLU A 32 -15.12 4.20 12.48
C GLU A 32 -16.15 3.24 11.84
N TYR A 33 -15.96 2.91 10.57
CA TYR A 33 -16.85 2.07 9.78
C TYR A 33 -16.10 1.00 8.99
N ASP A 34 -16.78 -0.09 8.65
CA ASP A 34 -16.32 -1.06 7.65
C ASP A 34 -16.38 -0.42 6.25
N THR A 35 -15.34 0.33 5.91
CA THR A 35 -15.21 1.05 4.63
C THR A 35 -15.35 0.09 3.45
N GLY A 36 -14.82 -1.12 3.55
CA GLY A 36 -14.94 -2.15 2.51
C GLY A 36 -16.39 -2.55 2.25
N LYS A 37 -17.17 -2.78 3.31
CA LYS A 37 -18.61 -3.05 3.20
C LYS A 37 -19.38 -1.87 2.63
N LEU A 38 -19.06 -0.65 3.05
CA LEU A 38 -19.70 0.57 2.52
C LEU A 38 -19.43 0.73 1.02
N ILE A 39 -18.18 0.56 0.58
CA ILE A 39 -17.80 0.62 -0.84
C ILE A 39 -18.60 -0.41 -1.64
N LYS A 40 -18.71 -1.66 -1.17
CA LYS A 40 -19.49 -2.69 -1.88
C LYS A 40 -20.97 -2.35 -2.01
N ILE A 41 -21.58 -1.79 -0.96
CA ILE A 41 -22.99 -1.37 -0.99
C ILE A 41 -23.19 -0.24 -1.99
N LEU A 42 -22.31 0.77 -1.97
CA LEU A 42 -22.37 1.92 -2.89
C LEU A 42 -22.14 1.47 -4.33
N GLN A 43 -21.10 0.66 -4.56
CA GLN A 43 -20.76 0.14 -5.88
C GLN A 43 -21.92 -0.66 -6.47
N LYS A 44 -22.57 -1.52 -5.69
CA LYS A 44 -23.77 -2.24 -6.13
C LYS A 44 -24.83 -1.25 -6.63
N LYS A 45 -25.18 -0.24 -5.84
CA LYS A 45 -26.19 0.77 -6.22
C LYS A 45 -25.82 1.51 -7.50
N GLU A 46 -24.59 1.98 -7.60
CA GLU A 46 -24.08 2.67 -8.79
C GLU A 46 -24.14 1.77 -10.03
N VAL A 47 -23.79 0.49 -9.92
CA VAL A 47 -23.86 -0.47 -11.02
C VAL A 47 -25.30 -0.67 -11.50
N PHE A 48 -26.28 -0.83 -10.59
CA PHE A 48 -27.69 -0.94 -10.98
C PHE A 48 -28.16 0.30 -11.75
N GLU A 49 -27.80 1.49 -11.26
CA GLU A 49 -28.21 2.75 -11.87
C GLU A 49 -27.57 2.98 -13.25
N ILE A 50 -26.26 2.77 -13.36
CA ILE A 50 -25.47 3.10 -14.55
C ILE A 50 -25.52 2.00 -15.61
N CYS A 51 -25.56 0.74 -15.21
CA CYS A 51 -25.65 -0.39 -16.14
C CYS A 51 -27.09 -0.75 -16.50
N LYS A 52 -28.09 -0.30 -15.73
CA LYS A 52 -29.53 -0.58 -15.94
C LYS A 52 -29.83 -2.07 -16.04
N ILE A 53 -29.28 -2.84 -15.11
CA ILE A 53 -29.34 -4.30 -15.09
C ILE A 53 -30.37 -4.82 -14.08
N SER A 54 -30.75 -6.08 -14.26
CA SER A 54 -31.52 -6.86 -13.29
C SER A 54 -30.65 -7.45 -12.17
N GLU A 55 -31.27 -7.94 -11.10
CA GLU A 55 -30.56 -8.62 -10.02
C GLU A 55 -29.85 -9.88 -10.49
N SER A 56 -30.46 -10.66 -11.39
CA SER A 56 -29.86 -11.88 -11.94
C SER A 56 -28.61 -11.61 -12.77
N GLU A 57 -28.58 -10.52 -13.54
CA GLU A 57 -27.39 -10.08 -14.27
C GLU A 57 -26.26 -9.66 -13.31
N PHE A 58 -26.60 -8.95 -12.23
CA PHE A 58 -25.62 -8.59 -11.20
C PHE A 58 -25.06 -9.83 -10.49
N GLU A 59 -25.92 -10.79 -10.14
CA GLU A 59 -25.51 -12.06 -9.51
C GLU A 59 -24.60 -12.89 -10.41
N ALA A 60 -24.87 -12.93 -11.72
CA ALA A 60 -24.01 -13.59 -12.69
C ALA A 60 -22.61 -12.95 -12.71
N ALA A 61 -22.53 -11.62 -12.66
CA ALA A 61 -21.26 -10.91 -12.61
C ALA A 61 -20.52 -11.12 -11.28
N ASP A 62 -21.21 -11.10 -10.14
CA ASP A 62 -20.64 -11.38 -8.82
C ASP A 62 -20.14 -12.83 -8.71
N SER A 63 -20.83 -13.78 -9.37
CA SER A 63 -20.35 -15.16 -9.48
C SER A 63 -19.02 -15.24 -10.23
N ILE A 64 -18.90 -14.53 -11.36
CA ILE A 64 -17.66 -14.49 -12.13
C ILE A 64 -16.54 -13.82 -11.34
N ASP A 65 -16.80 -12.72 -10.63
CA ASP A 65 -15.80 -12.04 -9.80
C ASP A 65 -15.26 -12.97 -8.68
N ARG A 66 -16.14 -13.74 -8.03
CA ARG A 66 -15.74 -14.75 -7.05
C ARG A 66 -14.88 -15.86 -7.65
N GLU A 67 -15.15 -16.28 -8.89
CA GLU A 67 -14.30 -17.26 -9.58
C GLU A 67 -12.94 -16.66 -9.98
N LEU A 68 -12.92 -15.41 -10.46
CA LEU A 68 -11.67 -14.67 -10.70
C LEU A 68 -10.82 -14.56 -9.43
N GLY A 69 -11.45 -14.36 -8.25
CA GLY A 69 -10.75 -14.37 -6.97
C GLY A 69 -10.03 -15.69 -6.64
N LYS A 70 -10.58 -16.84 -7.08
CA LYS A 70 -9.90 -18.14 -6.96
C LYS A 70 -8.67 -18.20 -7.88
N VAL A 71 -8.79 -17.69 -9.10
CA VAL A 71 -7.65 -17.58 -10.05
C VAL A 71 -6.55 -16.71 -9.47
N VAL A 72 -6.89 -15.53 -8.93
CA VAL A 72 -5.93 -14.63 -8.26
C VAL A 72 -5.18 -15.35 -7.13
N THR A 73 -5.89 -16.13 -6.30
CA THR A 73 -5.26 -16.90 -5.22
C THR A 73 -4.22 -17.89 -5.75
N GLY A 74 -4.52 -18.59 -6.84
CA GLY A 74 -3.58 -19.48 -7.53
C GLY A 74 -2.36 -18.74 -8.08
N LEU A 75 -2.58 -17.60 -8.74
CA LEU A 75 -1.51 -16.76 -9.28
C LEU A 75 -0.60 -16.20 -8.17
N LEU A 76 -1.16 -15.72 -7.07
CA LEU A 76 -0.38 -15.15 -5.95
C LEU A 76 0.55 -16.19 -5.32
N ARG A 77 0.09 -17.45 -5.20
CA ARG A 77 0.86 -18.57 -4.64
C ARG A 77 1.81 -19.24 -5.63
N GLU A 78 1.70 -18.92 -6.92
CA GLU A 78 2.52 -19.49 -8.00
C GLU A 78 2.48 -21.03 -8.04
N THR A 79 1.34 -21.63 -7.67
CA THR A 79 1.20 -23.09 -7.55
C THR A 79 0.97 -23.79 -8.90
N ASP A 80 0.15 -23.19 -9.77
CA ASP A 80 -0.13 -23.71 -11.12
C ASP A 80 -0.56 -22.56 -12.04
N LEU A 81 0.42 -21.95 -12.71
CA LEU A 81 0.20 -20.80 -13.60
C LEU A 81 -0.55 -21.20 -14.88
N GLU A 82 -0.38 -22.43 -15.36
CA GLU A 82 -1.04 -22.89 -16.58
C GLU A 82 -2.53 -23.11 -16.35
N GLN A 83 -2.90 -23.78 -15.25
CA GLN A 83 -4.30 -23.94 -14.89
C GLN A 83 -4.96 -22.60 -14.60
N SER A 84 -4.26 -21.69 -13.91
CA SER A 84 -4.76 -20.33 -13.67
C SER A 84 -5.06 -19.58 -14.97
N LEU A 85 -4.22 -19.72 -16.01
CA LEU A 85 -4.47 -19.13 -17.32
C LEU A 85 -5.68 -19.78 -18.02
N LYS A 86 -5.82 -21.11 -17.95
CA LYS A 86 -6.98 -21.82 -18.55
C LYS A 86 -8.29 -21.37 -17.91
N ASP A 87 -8.34 -21.29 -16.59
CA ASP A 87 -9.52 -20.84 -15.85
C ASP A 87 -9.84 -19.37 -16.16
N TYR A 88 -8.82 -18.52 -16.24
CA TYR A 88 -8.96 -17.14 -16.69
C TYR A 88 -9.59 -17.05 -18.10
N LEU A 89 -9.07 -17.78 -19.08
CA LEU A 89 -9.56 -17.72 -20.47
C LEU A 89 -11.01 -18.19 -20.60
N ARG A 90 -11.41 -19.19 -19.80
CA ARG A 90 -12.81 -19.62 -19.72
C ARG A 90 -13.70 -18.49 -19.21
N LEU A 91 -13.30 -17.83 -18.12
CA LEU A 91 -14.05 -16.72 -17.52
C LEU A 91 -14.10 -15.49 -18.44
N GLU A 92 -13.00 -15.19 -19.13
CA GLU A 92 -12.93 -14.11 -20.13
C GLU A 92 -13.94 -14.33 -21.24
N LYS A 93 -14.01 -15.55 -21.78
CA LYS A 93 -15.00 -15.92 -22.80
C LYS A 93 -16.43 -15.83 -22.27
N GLU A 94 -16.67 -16.30 -21.05
CA GLU A 94 -17.99 -16.21 -20.41
C GLU A 94 -18.46 -14.76 -20.26
N ILE A 95 -17.55 -13.83 -19.95
CA ILE A 95 -17.86 -12.39 -19.91
C ILE A 95 -18.25 -11.86 -21.29
N GLU A 96 -17.49 -12.23 -22.33
CA GLU A 96 -17.72 -11.81 -23.72
C GLU A 96 -19.04 -12.34 -24.28
N ASP A 97 -19.44 -13.55 -23.87
CA ASP A 97 -20.68 -14.18 -24.33
C ASP A 97 -21.92 -13.66 -23.57
N LYS A 98 -21.79 -13.25 -22.30
CA LYS A 98 -22.93 -12.93 -21.42
C LYS A 98 -23.27 -11.45 -21.30
N PHE A 99 -22.28 -10.57 -21.33
CA PHE A 99 -22.49 -9.16 -21.00
C PHE A 99 -22.27 -8.24 -22.20
N SER A 100 -22.92 -7.08 -22.17
CA SER A 100 -22.74 -6.03 -23.17
C SER A 100 -22.73 -4.65 -22.53
N GLY A 101 -22.35 -3.63 -23.31
CA GLY A 101 -22.37 -2.22 -22.87
C GLY A 101 -21.56 -1.96 -21.59
N ASN A 102 -22.11 -1.13 -20.70
CA ASN A 102 -21.45 -0.78 -19.43
C ASN A 102 -21.22 -2.01 -18.54
N MET A 103 -22.12 -3.00 -18.58
CA MET A 103 -21.98 -4.21 -17.76
C MET A 103 -20.81 -5.08 -18.21
N TYR A 104 -20.59 -5.19 -19.53
CA TYR A 104 -19.39 -5.82 -20.08
C TYR A 104 -18.12 -5.12 -19.61
N MET A 105 -18.08 -3.78 -19.66
CA MET A 105 -16.92 -3.02 -19.19
C MET A 105 -16.67 -3.21 -17.69
N TYR A 106 -17.73 -3.24 -16.88
CA TYR A 106 -17.67 -3.44 -15.43
C TYR A 106 -17.11 -4.82 -15.05
N THR A 107 -17.47 -5.88 -15.75
CA THR A 107 -16.93 -7.22 -15.50
C THR A 107 -15.54 -7.40 -16.11
N LYS A 108 -15.32 -6.88 -17.33
CA LYS A 108 -14.06 -6.99 -18.06
C LYS A 108 -12.89 -6.29 -17.33
N GLN A 109 -13.10 -5.16 -16.64
CA GLN A 109 -12.01 -4.53 -15.87
C GLN A 109 -11.46 -5.46 -14.79
N GLY A 110 -12.32 -6.25 -14.13
CA GLY A 110 -11.92 -7.22 -13.11
C GLY A 110 -11.04 -8.31 -13.74
N ALA A 111 -11.52 -8.90 -14.84
CA ALA A 111 -10.78 -9.90 -15.59
C ALA A 111 -9.41 -9.39 -16.09
N LEU A 112 -9.35 -8.18 -16.66
CA LEU A 112 -8.09 -7.59 -17.11
C LEU A 112 -7.06 -7.44 -15.98
N SER A 113 -7.49 -7.12 -14.76
CA SER A 113 -6.57 -7.07 -13.61
C SER A 113 -5.97 -8.44 -13.27
N VAL A 114 -6.73 -9.53 -13.45
CA VAL A 114 -6.23 -10.92 -13.29
C VAL A 114 -5.26 -11.28 -14.41
N LYS A 115 -5.57 -10.89 -15.66
CA LYS A 115 -4.68 -11.09 -16.81
C LYS A 115 -3.35 -10.36 -16.62
N ALA A 116 -3.39 -9.13 -16.15
CA ALA A 116 -2.20 -8.35 -15.82
C ALA A 116 -1.36 -9.03 -14.73
N LEU A 117 -2.00 -9.54 -13.68
CA LEU A 117 -1.33 -10.30 -12.62
C LEU A 117 -0.64 -11.57 -13.16
N TYR A 118 -1.29 -12.32 -14.06
CA TYR A 118 -0.67 -13.47 -14.71
C TYR A 118 0.63 -13.07 -15.42
N TYR A 119 0.59 -12.03 -16.26
CA TYR A 119 1.76 -11.57 -16.98
C TYR A 119 2.86 -11.01 -16.06
N TYR A 120 2.48 -10.36 -14.96
CA TYR A 120 3.42 -9.96 -13.91
C TYR A 120 4.13 -11.17 -13.30
N LYS A 121 3.39 -12.25 -12.99
CA LYS A 121 3.95 -13.47 -12.39
C LYS A 121 4.91 -14.21 -13.31
N ILE A 122 4.62 -14.28 -14.61
CA ILE A 122 5.55 -14.83 -15.60
C ILE A 122 6.63 -13.83 -16.07
N LYS A 123 6.75 -12.67 -15.39
CA LYS A 123 7.75 -11.62 -15.66
C LYS A 123 7.68 -11.02 -17.07
N ASN A 124 6.51 -11.06 -17.72
CA ASN A 124 6.26 -10.32 -18.95
C ASN A 124 5.71 -8.93 -18.59
N PHE A 125 6.60 -8.08 -18.10
CA PHE A 125 6.25 -6.75 -17.59
C PHE A 125 5.60 -5.83 -18.64
N PRO A 126 6.03 -5.81 -19.93
CA PRO A 126 5.34 -5.03 -20.95
C PRO A 126 3.86 -5.39 -21.08
N LYS A 127 3.52 -6.69 -21.14
CA LYS A 127 2.11 -7.12 -21.18
C LYS A 127 1.37 -6.84 -19.88
N ALA A 128 2.03 -7.00 -18.73
CA ALA A 128 1.43 -6.68 -17.44
C ALA A 128 1.01 -5.19 -17.38
N ILE A 129 1.86 -4.28 -17.86
CA ILE A 129 1.55 -2.85 -17.96
C ILE A 129 0.41 -2.63 -18.95
N THR A 130 0.45 -3.21 -20.15
CA THR A 130 -0.61 -3.05 -21.16
C THR A 130 -1.98 -3.42 -20.60
N PHE A 131 -2.13 -4.59 -19.98
CA PHE A 131 -3.43 -5.00 -19.43
C PHE A 131 -3.84 -4.23 -18.17
N THR A 132 -2.88 -3.75 -17.39
CA THR A 132 -3.17 -2.83 -16.27
C THR A 132 -3.71 -1.49 -16.78
N MET A 133 -3.15 -0.97 -17.87
CA MET A 133 -3.62 0.25 -18.54
C MET A 133 -4.99 0.06 -19.18
N GLU A 134 -5.25 -1.07 -19.84
CA GLU A 134 -6.59 -1.38 -20.37
C GLU A 134 -7.63 -1.45 -19.25
N CYS A 135 -7.31 -2.11 -18.12
CA CYS A 135 -8.15 -2.13 -16.93
C CYS A 135 -8.45 -0.70 -16.44
N LEU A 136 -7.41 0.14 -16.38
CA LEU A 136 -7.51 1.53 -15.95
C LEU A 136 -8.42 2.36 -16.87
N VAL A 137 -8.31 2.20 -18.20
CA VAL A 137 -9.17 2.90 -19.16
C VAL A 137 -10.64 2.52 -18.98
N LEU A 138 -10.94 1.24 -18.72
CA LEU A 138 -12.32 0.81 -18.44
C LEU A 138 -12.84 1.41 -17.12
N ASN A 139 -12.02 1.43 -16.08
CA ASN A 139 -12.39 2.04 -14.81
C ASN A 139 -12.62 3.56 -14.96
N ASP A 140 -11.73 4.26 -15.65
CA ASP A 140 -11.84 5.69 -15.96
C ASP A 140 -13.17 6.00 -16.66
N TYR A 141 -13.49 5.23 -17.71
CA TYR A 141 -14.78 5.36 -18.40
C TYR A 141 -15.98 5.15 -17.45
N LEU A 142 -15.98 4.10 -16.62
CA LEU A 142 -17.10 3.79 -15.73
C LEU A 142 -17.27 4.84 -14.61
N VAL A 143 -16.16 5.41 -14.10
CA VAL A 143 -16.20 6.53 -13.16
C VAL A 143 -16.84 7.75 -13.81
N GLN A 144 -16.47 8.06 -15.06
CA GLN A 144 -17.09 9.16 -15.82
C GLN A 144 -18.58 8.92 -16.09
N LYS A 145 -19.03 7.66 -16.14
CA LYS A 145 -20.45 7.29 -16.23
C LYS A 145 -21.21 7.37 -14.91
N GLY A 146 -20.53 7.51 -13.77
CA GLY A 146 -21.16 7.67 -12.46
C GLY A 146 -20.93 6.51 -11.48
N ILE A 147 -20.13 5.50 -11.83
CA ILE A 147 -19.71 4.46 -10.88
C ILE A 147 -18.47 4.94 -10.11
N TYR A 148 -18.66 5.96 -9.27
CA TYR A 148 -17.57 6.68 -8.61
C TYR A 148 -16.74 5.79 -7.68
N THR A 149 -17.31 4.73 -7.13
CA THR A 149 -16.57 3.75 -6.31
C THR A 149 -15.39 3.10 -7.05
N LEU A 150 -15.41 3.06 -8.38
CA LEU A 150 -14.29 2.54 -9.20
C LEU A 150 -13.06 3.46 -9.21
N ASN A 151 -13.12 4.65 -8.59
CA ASN A 151 -11.91 5.42 -8.27
C ASN A 151 -10.88 4.57 -7.52
N LEU A 152 -11.32 3.73 -6.57
CA LEU A 152 -10.45 2.80 -5.85
C LEU A 152 -9.66 1.92 -6.82
N ARG A 153 -10.33 1.39 -7.85
CA ARG A 153 -9.71 0.50 -8.84
C ARG A 153 -8.69 1.25 -9.71
N CYS A 154 -8.90 2.54 -9.98
CA CYS A 154 -7.92 3.39 -10.66
C CYS A 154 -6.68 3.64 -9.78
N PHE A 155 -6.86 3.86 -8.48
CA PHE A 155 -5.75 4.00 -7.53
C PHE A 155 -4.93 2.70 -7.45
N GLU A 156 -5.62 1.56 -7.35
CA GLU A 156 -5.00 0.23 -7.33
C GLU A 156 -4.22 -0.08 -8.60
N GLN A 157 -4.71 0.32 -9.78
CA GLN A 157 -3.98 0.09 -11.03
C GLN A 157 -2.68 0.93 -11.11
N ASN A 158 -2.69 2.19 -10.65
CA ASN A 158 -1.45 2.98 -10.56
C ASN A 158 -0.45 2.35 -9.57
N LYS A 159 -0.91 1.84 -8.41
CA LYS A 159 -0.07 1.04 -7.49
C LYS A 159 0.47 -0.24 -8.14
N ASN A 160 -0.33 -0.92 -8.96
CA ASN A 160 0.12 -2.13 -9.64
C ASN A 160 1.21 -1.82 -10.68
N ILE A 161 1.09 -0.71 -11.42
CA ILE A 161 2.12 -0.26 -12.36
C ILE A 161 3.43 0.06 -11.63
N SER A 162 3.39 0.74 -10.48
CA SER A 162 4.62 1.03 -9.74
C SER A 162 5.31 -0.24 -9.23
N ARG A 163 4.53 -1.24 -8.77
CA ARG A 163 5.05 -2.57 -8.43
C ARG A 163 5.69 -3.28 -9.62
N ILE A 164 5.12 -3.14 -10.82
CA ILE A 164 5.74 -3.65 -12.04
C ILE A 164 7.06 -2.93 -12.30
N TYR A 165 7.13 -1.60 -12.17
CA TYR A 165 8.38 -0.84 -12.31
C TYR A 165 9.46 -1.29 -11.33
N PHE A 166 9.15 -1.49 -10.05
CA PHE A 166 10.11 -2.02 -9.09
C PHE A 166 10.63 -3.41 -9.49
N ARG A 167 9.76 -4.31 -9.97
CA ARG A 167 10.17 -5.66 -10.42
C ARG A 167 10.96 -5.64 -11.72
N ASP A 168 10.72 -4.66 -12.58
CA ASP A 168 11.43 -4.42 -13.84
C ASP A 168 12.70 -3.58 -13.63
N GLN A 169 13.17 -3.40 -12.39
CA GLN A 169 14.37 -2.63 -12.02
C GLN A 169 14.31 -1.14 -12.43
N LYS A 170 13.12 -0.60 -12.64
CA LYS A 170 12.84 0.82 -12.93
C LYS A 170 12.44 1.55 -11.64
N THR A 171 13.33 1.50 -10.65
CA THR A 171 13.04 1.96 -9.28
C THR A 171 12.60 3.42 -9.22
N GLU A 172 13.26 4.32 -9.95
CA GLU A 172 12.92 5.75 -9.98
C GLU A 172 11.49 5.99 -10.46
N LEU A 173 11.07 5.32 -11.54
CA LEU A 173 9.68 5.39 -12.05
C LEU A 173 8.68 4.80 -11.04
N GLY A 174 9.08 3.76 -10.32
CA GLY A 174 8.28 3.19 -9.24
C GLY A 174 8.05 4.20 -8.10
N TYR A 175 9.11 4.86 -7.64
CA TYR A 175 9.02 5.91 -6.62
C TYR A 175 8.22 7.12 -7.08
N GLU A 176 8.48 7.63 -8.29
CA GLU A 176 7.76 8.78 -8.84
C GLU A 176 6.24 8.51 -8.89
N LEU A 177 5.84 7.32 -9.38
CA LEU A 177 4.44 6.97 -9.50
C LEU A 177 3.76 6.82 -8.13
N ILE A 178 4.43 6.23 -7.15
CA ILE A 178 3.92 6.12 -5.78
C ILE A 178 3.79 7.49 -5.12
N PHE A 179 4.83 8.33 -5.23
CA PHE A 179 4.79 9.69 -4.72
C PHE A 179 3.60 10.46 -5.31
N ASN A 180 3.44 10.42 -6.63
CA ASN A 180 2.35 11.10 -7.32
C ASN A 180 0.98 10.57 -6.91
N LEU A 181 0.85 9.25 -6.68
CA LEU A 181 -0.40 8.64 -6.23
C LEU A 181 -0.75 9.10 -4.81
N ILE A 182 0.19 9.04 -3.87
CA ILE A 182 -0.03 9.48 -2.49
C ILE A 182 -0.32 10.98 -2.44
N ASN A 183 0.42 11.79 -3.20
CA ASN A 183 0.21 13.23 -3.29
C ASN A 183 -1.18 13.57 -3.85
N TYR A 184 -1.66 12.84 -4.87
CA TYR A 184 -3.03 13.00 -5.34
C TYR A 184 -4.06 12.61 -4.27
N LEU A 185 -3.85 11.49 -3.56
CA LEU A 185 -4.79 11.05 -2.54
C LEU A 185 -4.87 12.03 -1.36
N LEU A 186 -3.76 12.65 -0.95
CA LEU A 186 -3.74 13.58 0.18
C LEU A 186 -4.09 15.03 -0.20
N ASN A 187 -3.69 15.47 -1.41
CA ASN A 187 -3.75 16.88 -1.81
C ASN A 187 -4.56 17.17 -3.09
N GLY A 188 -4.98 16.14 -3.83
CA GLY A 188 -5.69 16.31 -5.11
C GLY A 188 -4.81 16.79 -6.26
N ILE A 189 -3.49 16.79 -6.08
CA ILE A 189 -2.53 17.25 -7.08
C ILE A 189 -2.12 16.07 -7.97
N ASN A 190 -2.57 16.10 -9.22
CA ASN A 190 -2.10 15.18 -10.26
C ASN A 190 -0.85 15.74 -10.96
N LYS A 191 0.24 14.96 -10.97
CA LYS A 191 1.45 15.29 -11.74
C LYS A 191 1.70 14.35 -12.91
N ASN A 192 1.49 13.03 -12.76
CA ASN A 192 1.74 12.02 -13.79
C ASN A 192 0.98 10.69 -13.51
N LEU A 193 -0.27 10.76 -13.04
CA LEU A 193 -1.07 9.55 -12.84
C LEU A 193 -1.71 9.07 -14.15
N PHE A 194 -1.75 7.76 -14.33
CA PHE A 194 -2.45 7.16 -15.45
C PHE A 194 -3.96 7.24 -15.22
N GLY A 195 -4.69 7.85 -16.15
CA GLY A 195 -6.16 7.98 -16.12
C GLY A 195 -6.64 9.42 -16.22
N ASN A 196 -7.70 9.68 -16.99
CA ASN A 196 -8.17 11.04 -17.20
C ASN A 196 -8.91 11.60 -15.98
N ILE A 197 -9.56 10.75 -15.17
CA ILE A 197 -10.22 11.18 -13.94
C ILE A 197 -9.33 11.98 -12.99
N PHE A 198 -8.01 11.73 -12.96
CA PHE A 198 -7.08 12.41 -12.08
C PHE A 198 -6.89 13.88 -12.42
N SER A 199 -7.22 14.29 -13.64
CA SER A 199 -7.14 15.68 -14.10
C SER A 199 -8.38 16.51 -13.76
N HIS A 200 -9.39 15.91 -13.11
CA HIS A 200 -10.65 16.58 -12.81
C HIS A 200 -10.99 16.49 -11.31
N ASN A 201 -10.93 17.64 -10.62
CA ASN A 201 -11.17 17.75 -9.18
C ASN A 201 -12.50 17.14 -8.71
N GLN A 202 -13.55 17.17 -9.55
CA GLN A 202 -14.85 16.59 -9.22
C GLN A 202 -14.77 15.10 -8.81
N TYR A 203 -13.87 14.31 -9.42
CA TYR A 203 -13.74 12.90 -9.09
C TYR A 203 -12.97 12.69 -7.78
N TRP A 204 -12.06 13.60 -7.46
CA TRP A 204 -11.36 13.62 -6.17
C TRP A 204 -12.31 13.93 -5.00
N GLU A 205 -13.22 14.88 -5.18
CA GLU A 205 -14.20 15.29 -4.16
C GLU A 205 -15.29 14.24 -3.91
N LYS A 206 -15.72 13.51 -4.95
CA LYS A 206 -16.83 12.55 -4.87
C LYS A 206 -16.57 11.34 -3.97
N VAL A 207 -15.31 11.02 -3.69
CA VAL A 207 -14.91 9.77 -3.01
C VAL A 207 -14.00 9.99 -1.81
N HIS A 208 -14.17 11.11 -1.09
CA HIS A 208 -13.33 11.47 0.07
C HIS A 208 -13.03 10.30 1.02
N MET A 209 -14.06 9.55 1.44
CA MET A 209 -13.89 8.40 2.34
C MET A 209 -13.00 7.30 1.73
N ILE A 210 -13.23 6.94 0.47
CA ILE A 210 -12.43 5.91 -0.24
C ILE A 210 -10.99 6.38 -0.36
N ARG A 211 -10.80 7.65 -0.71
CA ARG A 211 -9.51 8.28 -0.93
C ARG A 211 -8.67 8.32 0.34
N GLU A 212 -9.21 8.84 1.45
CA GLU A 212 -8.47 8.92 2.73
C GLU A 212 -8.11 7.52 3.25
N THR A 213 -9.08 6.61 3.31
CA THR A 213 -8.82 5.23 3.75
C THR A 213 -7.75 4.57 2.88
N TYR A 214 -7.85 4.71 1.56
CA TYR A 214 -6.87 4.12 0.65
C TYR A 214 -5.50 4.81 0.72
N ALA A 215 -5.43 6.12 1.03
CA ALA A 215 -4.15 6.82 1.21
C ALA A 215 -3.35 6.18 2.34
N TYR A 216 -4.01 5.90 3.47
CA TYR A 216 -3.35 5.32 4.64
C TYR A 216 -2.97 3.85 4.39
N GLU A 217 -3.85 3.08 3.73
CA GLU A 217 -3.56 1.69 3.33
C GLU A 217 -2.42 1.62 2.32
N LEU A 218 -2.39 2.52 1.35
CA LEU A 218 -1.31 2.59 0.37
C LEU A 218 0.00 2.92 1.07
N PHE A 219 0.03 3.91 1.95
CA PHE A 219 1.25 4.33 2.65
C PHE A 219 1.86 3.19 3.47
N THR A 220 1.03 2.45 4.22
CA THR A 220 1.48 1.29 5.01
C THR A 220 1.92 0.12 4.12
N MET A 221 1.18 -0.18 3.04
CA MET A 221 1.55 -1.23 2.08
C MET A 221 2.87 -0.93 1.35
N ILE A 222 3.11 0.32 0.94
CA ILE A 222 4.37 0.70 0.29
C ILE A 222 5.53 0.61 1.28
N THR A 223 5.34 1.07 2.52
CA THR A 223 6.36 0.91 3.56
C THR A 223 6.70 -0.57 3.77
N GLU A 224 5.70 -1.45 3.82
CA GLU A 224 5.92 -2.89 3.91
C GLU A 224 6.71 -3.45 2.69
N ASP A 225 6.31 -3.06 1.48
CA ASP A 225 6.97 -3.48 0.25
C ASP A 225 8.44 -3.04 0.24
N MET A 226 8.74 -1.81 0.65
CA MET A 226 10.11 -1.28 0.71
C MET A 226 10.97 -2.04 1.72
N ILE A 227 10.44 -2.36 2.91
CA ILE A 227 11.13 -3.21 3.88
C ILE A 227 11.48 -4.57 3.25
N ARG A 228 10.53 -5.18 2.53
CA ARG A 228 10.75 -6.48 1.86
C ARG A 228 11.77 -6.39 0.73
N PHE A 229 11.74 -5.34 -0.08
CA PHE A 229 12.69 -5.13 -1.18
C PHE A 229 14.11 -4.88 -0.65
N ASN A 230 14.23 -4.14 0.45
CA ASN A 230 15.52 -3.70 0.99
C ASN A 230 16.02 -4.51 2.18
N ILE A 231 15.41 -5.67 2.47
CA ILE A 231 15.77 -6.47 3.65
C ILE A 231 17.24 -6.92 3.65
N ASN A 232 17.81 -7.15 2.46
CA ASN A 232 19.21 -7.53 2.29
C ASN A 232 20.08 -6.36 1.80
N SER A 233 19.50 -5.16 1.66
CA SER A 233 20.25 -3.99 1.20
C SER A 233 21.23 -3.54 2.27
N GLN A 234 22.47 -3.30 1.85
CA GLN A 234 23.51 -2.69 2.68
C GLN A 234 23.44 -1.16 2.66
N GLU A 235 22.57 -0.59 1.81
CA GLU A 235 22.38 0.85 1.72
C GLU A 235 21.66 1.38 2.97
N PHE A 236 22.21 2.44 3.53
CA PHE A 236 21.61 3.19 4.63
C PHE A 236 20.59 4.17 4.06
N LEU A 237 19.31 3.98 4.41
CA LEU A 237 18.15 4.76 3.94
C LEU A 237 17.94 4.74 2.41
N PRO A 238 17.70 3.56 1.81
CA PRO A 238 17.56 3.39 0.35
C PRO A 238 16.26 3.99 -0.23
N ASP A 239 15.27 4.32 0.61
CA ASP A 239 13.91 4.66 0.19
C ASP A 239 13.56 6.12 0.45
N ASP A 240 13.45 6.96 -0.59
CA ASP A 240 13.12 8.39 -0.45
C ASP A 240 11.84 8.81 -1.19
N TRP A 241 10.95 7.85 -1.45
CA TRP A 241 9.69 8.09 -2.17
C TRP A 241 8.72 9.07 -1.50
N TYR A 242 9.00 9.50 -0.27
CA TYR A 242 8.15 10.35 0.55
C TYR A 242 8.76 11.74 0.85
N SER A 243 9.99 12.05 0.44
CA SER A 243 10.73 13.23 0.94
C SER A 243 10.10 14.58 0.63
N GLU A 244 9.40 14.69 -0.49
CA GLU A 244 8.73 15.91 -0.94
C GLU A 244 7.23 15.95 -0.59
N LEU A 245 6.73 14.96 0.16
CA LEU A 245 5.31 14.93 0.52
C LEU A 245 5.06 16.00 1.59
N ASP A 246 4.15 16.91 1.28
CA ASP A 246 3.61 17.91 2.20
C ASP A 246 2.09 17.93 2.05
N PHE A 247 1.37 17.97 3.16
CA PHE A 247 -0.08 17.88 3.20
C PHE A 247 -0.63 18.44 4.51
N GLU A 248 -1.89 18.88 4.47
CA GLU A 248 -2.58 19.37 5.67
C GLU A 248 -2.76 18.25 6.70
N VAL A 249 -2.38 18.52 7.95
CA VAL A 249 -2.55 17.61 9.08
C VAL A 249 -3.80 17.98 9.88
N ASN A 250 -4.94 17.47 9.44
CA ASN A 250 -6.26 17.74 10.02
C ASN A 250 -6.96 16.48 10.59
N THR A 251 -6.31 15.31 10.51
CA THR A 251 -6.80 14.05 11.09
C THR A 251 -5.69 13.35 11.87
N PRO A 252 -6.03 12.48 12.84
CA PRO A 252 -5.04 11.66 13.55
C PRO A 252 -4.20 10.79 12.59
N ASP A 253 -4.81 10.20 11.57
CA ASP A 253 -4.12 9.35 10.59
C ASP A 253 -3.09 10.13 9.76
N ARG A 254 -3.45 11.35 9.30
CA ARG A 254 -2.52 12.26 8.63
C ARG A 254 -1.37 12.67 9.56
N GLN A 255 -1.64 12.89 10.85
CA GLN A 255 -0.60 13.20 11.84
C GLN A 255 0.40 12.05 12.01
N ILE A 256 -0.07 10.79 12.01
CA ILE A 256 0.80 9.61 12.10
C ILE A 256 1.76 9.55 10.90
N ILE A 257 1.23 9.70 9.69
CA ILE A 257 2.04 9.70 8.45
C ILE A 257 3.02 10.88 8.46
N TYR A 258 2.57 12.07 8.82
CA TYR A 258 3.41 13.27 8.91
C TYR A 258 4.58 13.07 9.87
N ASN A 259 4.31 12.53 11.07
CA ASN A 259 5.34 12.26 12.07
C ASN A 259 6.36 11.24 11.54
N TRP A 260 5.90 10.20 10.85
CA TRP A 260 6.80 9.21 10.26
C TRP A 260 7.72 9.81 9.20
N ILE A 261 7.19 10.65 8.31
CA ILE A 261 7.98 11.38 7.30
C ILE A 261 8.98 12.32 7.99
N TYR A 262 8.52 13.06 8.99
CA TYR A 262 9.36 13.98 9.75
C TYR A 262 10.56 13.28 10.41
N ILE A 263 10.33 12.17 11.12
CA ILE A 263 11.38 11.39 11.79
C ILE A 263 12.43 10.94 10.77
N ASN A 264 12.00 10.35 9.66
CA ASN A 264 12.91 9.92 8.61
C ASN A 264 13.71 11.09 7.99
N LYS A 265 13.07 12.24 7.79
CA LYS A 265 13.73 13.46 7.32
C LYS A 265 14.81 13.94 8.30
N GLN A 266 14.54 13.89 9.61
CA GLN A 266 15.56 14.24 10.62
C GLN A 266 16.74 13.28 10.59
N LEU A 267 16.48 11.98 10.41
CA LEU A 267 17.53 10.97 10.27
C LEU A 267 18.42 11.23 9.03
N ARG A 268 17.80 11.50 7.87
CA ARG A 268 18.51 11.83 6.62
C ARG A 268 19.35 13.09 6.72
N ASN A 269 18.88 14.09 7.48
CA ASN A 269 19.58 15.35 7.70
C ASN A 269 20.60 15.30 8.85
N SER A 270 20.86 14.12 9.42
CA SER A 270 21.74 13.93 10.59
C SER A 270 21.34 14.78 11.82
N ASN A 271 20.07 15.16 11.93
CA ASN A 271 19.54 15.88 13.09
C ASN A 271 19.11 14.88 14.17
N TYR A 272 20.08 14.27 14.82
CA TYR A 272 19.84 13.14 15.72
C TYR A 272 18.97 13.50 16.93
N LYS A 273 19.08 14.72 17.45
CA LYS A 273 18.25 15.14 18.59
C LYS A 273 16.75 15.07 18.24
N ASP A 274 16.35 15.76 17.17
CA ASP A 274 14.95 15.79 16.76
C ASP A 274 14.48 14.43 16.22
N TYR A 275 15.39 13.64 15.64
CA TYR A 275 15.12 12.24 15.29
C TYR A 275 14.74 11.40 16.50
N PHE A 276 15.55 11.42 17.57
CA PHE A 276 15.28 10.64 18.79
C PHE A 276 14.07 11.18 19.58
N ASP A 277 13.88 12.50 19.64
CA ASP A 277 12.68 13.11 20.23
C ASP A 277 11.41 12.66 19.48
N GLY A 278 11.47 12.63 18.14
CA GLY A 278 10.40 12.14 17.28
C GLY A 278 10.15 10.64 17.44
N LEU A 279 11.20 9.82 17.55
CA LEU A 279 11.09 8.38 17.85
C LEU A 279 10.39 8.17 19.20
N LEU A 280 10.86 8.83 20.28
CA LEU A 280 10.24 8.71 21.60
C LEU A 280 8.75 9.06 21.54
N TYR A 281 8.42 10.21 20.95
CA TYR A 281 7.03 10.64 20.80
C TYR A 281 6.20 9.59 20.07
N CYS A 282 6.67 9.11 18.91
CA CYS A 282 5.97 8.14 18.07
C CYS A 282 5.72 6.80 18.78
N PHE A 283 6.72 6.30 19.53
CA PHE A 283 6.62 5.02 20.21
C PHE A 283 5.82 5.07 21.51
N GLN A 284 5.75 6.22 22.18
CA GLN A 284 4.88 6.46 23.33
C GLN A 284 3.39 6.49 22.97
N GLN A 285 3.04 6.67 21.69
CA GLN A 285 1.64 6.63 21.28
C GLN A 285 1.14 5.18 21.08
N PRO A 286 -0.03 4.81 21.65
CA PRO A 286 -0.67 3.53 21.40
C PRO A 286 -1.39 3.58 20.05
N TYR A 287 -0.63 3.67 18.96
CA TYR A 287 -1.20 3.62 17.62
C TYR A 287 -1.90 2.29 17.37
N ASN A 288 -2.80 2.32 16.41
CA ASN A 288 -3.45 1.13 15.90
C ASN A 288 -2.45 0.17 15.26
N GLN A 289 -2.69 -1.14 15.39
CA GLN A 289 -1.90 -2.19 14.74
C GLN A 289 -1.71 -2.00 13.23
N PHE A 290 -2.67 -1.34 12.57
CA PHE A 290 -2.58 -0.95 11.17
C PHE A 290 -1.30 -0.15 10.83
N TYR A 291 -0.81 0.66 11.76
CA TYR A 291 0.39 1.49 11.61
C TYR A 291 1.66 0.84 12.17
N ASP A 292 1.61 -0.39 12.67
CA ASP A 292 2.79 -1.07 13.26
C ASP A 292 3.95 -1.16 12.27
N ILE A 293 3.65 -1.30 10.98
CA ILE A 293 4.67 -1.34 9.93
C ILE A 293 5.52 -0.07 9.88
N LEU A 294 4.94 1.08 10.22
CA LEU A 294 5.65 2.35 10.28
C LEU A 294 6.66 2.37 11.43
N LYS A 295 6.24 1.89 12.62
CA LYS A 295 7.14 1.72 13.77
C LYS A 295 8.27 0.73 13.44
N ILE A 296 7.95 -0.38 12.78
CA ILE A 296 8.94 -1.38 12.35
C ILE A 296 9.97 -0.77 11.41
N SER A 297 9.54 0.01 10.42
CA SER A 297 10.47 0.73 9.52
C SER A 297 11.44 1.60 10.32
N LEU A 298 10.94 2.38 11.28
CA LEU A 298 11.76 3.25 12.11
C LEU A 298 12.77 2.47 12.97
N LEU A 299 12.39 1.30 13.50
CA LEU A 299 13.31 0.43 14.25
C LEU A 299 14.40 -0.17 13.36
N LEU A 300 14.07 -0.50 12.10
CA LEU A 300 15.05 -1.00 11.15
C LEU A 300 16.08 0.07 10.81
N ASP A 301 15.64 1.31 10.59
CA ASP A 301 16.54 2.42 10.31
C ASP A 301 17.40 2.77 11.53
N LEU A 302 16.84 2.72 12.74
CA LEU A 302 17.58 2.86 13.98
C LEU A 302 18.66 1.76 14.13
N TYR A 303 18.29 0.49 13.90
CA TYR A 303 19.23 -0.62 13.98
C TYR A 303 20.39 -0.46 12.99
N LYS A 304 20.06 -0.11 11.73
CA LYS A 304 21.08 0.18 10.70
C LYS A 304 21.98 1.35 11.08
N LEU A 305 21.44 2.43 11.67
CA LEU A 305 22.21 3.58 12.13
C LEU A 305 23.22 3.19 13.21
N THR A 306 22.84 2.33 14.15
CA THR A 306 23.68 1.96 15.29
C THR A 306 24.66 0.81 15.03
N GLY A 307 24.50 0.11 13.90
CA GLY A 307 25.21 -1.13 13.59
C GLY A 307 24.77 -2.30 14.47
N ASP A 308 25.58 -3.36 14.52
CA ASP A 308 25.33 -4.58 15.29
C ASP A 308 25.41 -4.34 16.81
N ASN A 309 24.41 -3.67 17.38
CA ASN A 309 24.22 -3.45 18.82
C ASN A 309 23.30 -4.54 19.40
N PRO A 310 23.83 -5.54 20.13
CA PRO A 310 23.03 -6.68 20.59
C PRO A 310 21.96 -6.32 21.62
N ASP A 311 22.21 -5.31 22.44
CA ASP A 311 21.25 -4.86 23.45
C ASP A 311 20.06 -4.16 22.78
N LEU A 312 20.31 -3.31 21.79
CA LEU A 312 19.25 -2.73 20.96
C LEU A 312 18.48 -3.82 20.21
N ALA A 313 19.17 -4.77 19.58
CA ALA A 313 18.53 -5.87 18.84
C ALA A 313 17.55 -6.66 19.73
N ARG A 314 17.98 -7.02 20.95
CA ARG A 314 17.13 -7.74 21.91
C ARG A 314 15.90 -6.93 22.31
N ASN A 315 16.06 -5.64 22.59
CA ASN A 315 14.94 -4.77 22.95
C ASN A 315 13.95 -4.58 21.79
N ILE A 316 14.47 -4.41 20.56
CA ILE A 316 13.65 -4.36 19.34
C ILE A 316 12.85 -5.65 19.16
N VAL A 317 13.50 -6.81 19.23
CA VAL A 317 12.82 -8.11 19.12
C VAL A 317 11.75 -8.23 20.20
N ASN A 318 12.07 -7.98 21.47
CA ASN A 318 11.11 -8.04 22.56
C ASN A 318 9.89 -7.12 22.33
N PHE A 319 10.10 -5.90 21.84
CA PHE A 319 9.03 -4.97 21.52
C PHE A 319 8.15 -5.47 20.35
N ILE A 320 8.77 -5.87 19.24
CA ILE A 320 8.09 -6.46 18.08
C ILE A 320 7.26 -7.67 18.49
N GLU A 321 7.78 -8.50 19.39
CA GLU A 321 7.17 -9.76 19.74
C GLU A 321 5.99 -9.65 20.70
N ASN A 322 6.06 -8.68 21.63
CA ASN A 322 5.14 -8.58 22.76
C ASN A 322 4.25 -7.33 22.74
N ARG A 323 4.53 -6.35 21.86
CA ARG A 323 3.80 -5.07 21.82
C ARG A 323 3.14 -4.77 20.47
N LEU A 324 3.62 -5.35 19.38
CA LEU A 324 3.09 -5.11 18.03
C LEU A 324 2.25 -6.30 17.53
N HIS A 325 1.26 -5.99 16.70
CA HIS A 325 0.29 -6.92 16.12
C HIS A 325 0.28 -6.82 14.59
N PHE A 326 1.36 -7.25 13.94
CA PHE A 326 1.51 -7.18 12.47
C PHE A 326 1.73 -8.57 11.84
N ASN A 327 1.89 -8.59 10.51
CA ASN A 327 1.98 -9.81 9.71
C ASN A 327 3.10 -10.77 10.19
N GLN A 328 2.70 -11.99 10.59
CA GLN A 328 3.60 -13.02 11.12
C GLN A 328 4.75 -13.42 10.16
N SER A 329 4.48 -13.40 8.84
CA SER A 329 5.50 -13.75 7.85
C SER A 329 6.63 -12.72 7.83
N LEU A 330 6.29 -11.44 7.88
CA LEU A 330 7.27 -10.36 7.94
C LEU A 330 8.00 -10.36 9.28
N ARG A 331 7.29 -10.58 10.39
CA ARG A 331 7.90 -10.73 11.72
C ARG A 331 9.01 -11.78 11.72
N THR A 332 8.68 -12.97 11.23
CA THR A 332 9.64 -14.10 11.12
C THR A 332 10.83 -13.73 10.24
N LEU A 333 10.56 -13.05 9.12
CA LEU A 333 11.57 -12.61 8.17
C LEU A 333 12.57 -11.62 8.81
N LEU A 334 12.07 -10.63 9.56
CA LEU A 334 12.88 -9.60 10.20
C LEU A 334 13.73 -10.14 11.36
N ILE A 335 13.13 -10.92 12.26
CA ILE A 335 13.84 -11.49 13.42
C ILE A 335 14.97 -12.40 12.94
N LYS A 336 14.67 -13.30 11.99
CA LYS A 336 15.64 -14.29 11.50
C LYS A 336 16.77 -13.67 10.68
N ASN A 337 16.46 -12.73 9.79
CA ASN A 337 17.43 -12.27 8.78
C ASN A 337 18.12 -10.95 9.16
N VAL A 338 17.44 -10.06 9.89
CA VAL A 338 17.96 -8.72 10.21
C VAL A 338 18.55 -8.70 11.61
N PHE A 339 17.74 -8.98 12.62
CA PHE A 339 18.17 -8.86 14.02
C PHE A 339 19.02 -10.05 14.50
N LYS A 340 18.93 -11.21 13.82
CA LYS A 340 19.74 -12.42 14.05
C LYS A 340 19.77 -12.87 15.53
N VAL A 341 18.67 -12.66 16.24
CA VAL A 341 18.47 -13.10 17.64
C VAL A 341 17.80 -14.46 17.67
#